data_AF-A0A437UNT9-F1
#
_entry.id   AF-A0A437UNT9-F1
#
_cell.length_a   1.000
_cell.length_b   1.000
_cell.length_c   1.000
_cell.angle_alpha   90.00
_cell.angle_beta   90.00
_cell.angle_gamma   90.00
#
_symmetry.space_group_name_H-M   'P 1'
#
loop_
_entity.id
_entity.type
_entity.pdbx_description
1 polymer ?
#
loop_
_entity_poly.entity_id
_entity_poly.type
_entity_poly.pdbx_seq_one_letter_code
_entity_poly.pdbx_strand_id
1 'polypeptide(L)' 'MIDFISKEEFLKAGLDFTDLFEESLFEYYLELDGLMYYDPKTKYMYDKQGVKAFYVEQAFTGVNR' A
#
# COMPACT_ATOMS: atom_id res chain seq x y z
N MET A 1 -9.93 -1.06 -5.75
CA MET A 1 -8.68 -0.94 -4.98
C MET A 1 -8.12 0.44 -5.22
N ILE A 2 -7.34 0.97 -4.28
CA ILE A 2 -6.72 2.30 -4.33
C ILE A 2 -5.27 2.09 -4.73
N ASP A 3 -4.81 2.75 -5.78
CA ASP A 3 -3.42 2.69 -6.22
C ASP A 3 -2.55 3.69 -5.46
N PHE A 4 -1.35 3.25 -5.09
CA PHE A 4 -0.30 4.08 -4.52
C PHE A 4 0.94 3.95 -5.39
N ILE A 5 1.44 5.08 -5.89
CA ILE A 5 2.67 5.12 -6.72
C ILE A 5 3.88 5.59 -5.93
N SER A 6 3.67 6.00 -4.68
CA SER A 6 4.73 6.41 -3.78
C SER A 6 4.35 6.11 -2.34
N LYS A 7 5.39 5.95 -1.51
CA LYS A 7 5.25 5.84 -0.06
C LYS A 7 4.64 7.09 0.57
N GLU A 8 4.95 8.27 0.03
CA GLU A 8 4.40 9.54 0.54
C GLU A 8 2.86 9.58 0.41
N GLU A 9 2.31 9.13 -0.72
CA GLU A 9 0.86 9.03 -0.91
C GLU A 9 0.22 8.03 0.06
N PHE A 10 0.87 6.88 0.25
CA PHE A 10 0.42 5.85 1.18
C PHE A 10 0.32 6.38 2.61
N LEU A 11 1.37 7.05 3.09
CA LEU A 11 1.39 7.65 4.42
C LEU A 11 0.40 8.79 4.57
N LYS A 12 0.27 9.67 3.55
CA LYS A 12 -0.74 10.75 3.54
C LYS A 12 -2.17 10.25 3.59
N ALA A 13 -2.43 9.02 3.11
CA ALA A 13 -3.73 8.38 3.17
C ALA A 13 -4.11 7.82 4.55
N GLY A 14 -3.26 8.04 5.57
CA GLY A 14 -3.46 7.56 6.93
C GLY A 14 -3.12 6.07 7.10
N LEU A 15 -2.42 5.49 6.13
CA LEU A 15 -1.91 4.13 6.20
C LEU A 15 -0.46 4.15 6.69
N ASP A 16 -0.01 3.07 7.29
CA ASP A 16 1.35 2.95 7.80
C ASP A 16 1.83 1.50 7.68
N PHE A 17 3.13 1.29 7.89
CA PHE A 17 3.73 -0.04 7.97
C PHE A 17 3.86 -0.46 9.43
N THR A 18 3.67 -1.75 9.70
CA THR A 18 3.86 -2.28 11.05
C THR A 18 5.32 -2.65 11.33
N ASP A 19 6.08 -2.96 10.28
CA ASP A 19 7.49 -3.28 10.37
C ASP A 19 8.28 -2.88 9.11
N LEU A 20 9.62 -3.03 9.20
CA LEU A 20 10.56 -2.73 8.11
C LEU A 20 10.42 -3.69 6.93
N PHE A 21 9.87 -4.89 7.13
CA PHE A 21 9.71 -5.87 6.07
C PHE A 21 8.58 -5.46 5.12
N GLU A 22 7.44 -5.02 5.66
CA GLU A 22 6.32 -4.48 4.88
C GLU A 22 6.72 -3.23 4.10
N GLU A 23 7.46 -2.33 4.75
CA GLU A 23 8.01 -1.12 4.12
C GLU A 23 8.94 -1.47 2.96
N SER A 24 9.88 -2.40 3.17
CA SER A 24 10.79 -2.88 2.13
C SER A 24 10.07 -3.58 0.99
N LEU A 25 9.03 -4.37 1.30
CA LEU A 25 8.23 -5.07 0.31
C LEU A 25 7.41 -4.08 -0.53
N PHE A 26 6.89 -3.03 0.08
CA PHE A 26 6.19 -1.95 -0.62
C PHE A 26 7.12 -1.21 -1.59
N GLU A 27 8.30 -0.79 -1.11
CA GLU A 27 9.30 -0.13 -1.95
C GLU A 27 9.77 -1.04 -3.11
N TYR A 28 9.97 -2.34 -2.85
CA TYR A 28 10.29 -3.32 -3.90
C TYR A 28 9.25 -3.36 -5.02
N TYR A 29 7.95 -3.41 -4.69
CA TYR A 29 6.90 -3.44 -5.71
C TYR A 29 6.72 -2.09 -6.41
N LEU A 30 6.98 -0.97 -5.73
CA LEU A 30 7.04 0.34 -6.40
C LEU A 30 8.18 0.41 -7.42
N GLU A 31 9.36 -0.13 -7.10
CA GLU A 31 10.48 -0.20 -8.04
C GLU A 31 10.19 -1.15 -9.22
N LEU A 32 9.55 -2.29 -8.95
CA LEU A 32 9.25 -3.30 -9.97
C LEU A 32 8.11 -2.89 -10.91
N ASP A 33 7.00 -2.43 -10.34
CA ASP A 33 5.71 -2.25 -11.05
C ASP A 33 5.26 -0.79 -11.15
N GLY A 34 5.89 0.12 -10.40
CA GLY A 34 5.54 1.54 -10.33
C GLY A 34 4.34 1.86 -9.43
N LEU A 35 3.69 0.84 -8.86
CA LEU A 35 2.51 0.99 -8.01
C LEU A 35 2.23 -0.25 -7.16
N MET A 36 1.39 -0.07 -6.14
CA MET A 36 0.68 -1.15 -5.45
C MET A 36 -0.79 -0.82 -5.25
N TYR A 37 -1.61 -1.83 -5.00
CA TYR A 37 -3.05 -1.69 -4.79
C TYR A 37 -3.47 -2.01 -3.36
N TYR A 38 -4.14 -1.06 -2.70
CA TYR A 38 -4.78 -1.28 -1.41
C TYR A 38 -6.26 -1.63 -1.56
N ASP A 39 -6.73 -2.69 -0.91
CA ASP A 39 -8.15 -2.96 -0.77
C ASP A 39 -8.65 -2.54 0.63
N PRO A 40 -9.45 -1.46 0.77
CA PRO A 40 -9.97 -1.02 2.06
C PRO A 40 -10.95 -2.01 2.70
N LYS A 41 -11.55 -2.93 1.93
CA LYS A 41 -12.48 -3.94 2.48
C LYS A 41 -11.73 -5.04 3.21
N THR A 42 -10.64 -5.54 2.61
CA THR A 42 -9.84 -6.62 3.19
C THR A 42 -8.62 -6.12 3.96
N LYS A 43 -8.30 -4.83 3.80
CA LYS A 43 -7.09 -4.16 4.28
C LYS A 43 -5.78 -4.84 3.85
N TYR A 44 -5.75 -5.39 2.64
CA TYR A 44 -4.54 -5.98 2.08
C TYR A 44 -3.97 -5.09 0.99
N MET A 45 -2.64 -5.08 0.90
CA MET A 45 -1.89 -4.62 -0.26
C MET A 45 -1.74 -5.76 -1.27
N TYR A 46 -1.80 -5.41 -2.54
CA TYR A 46 -1.67 -6.32 -3.66
C TYR A 46 -0.66 -5.77 -4.66
N ASP A 47 0.09 -6.68 -5.28
CA ASP A 47 0.96 -6.36 -6.41
C ASP A 47 0.13 -6.12 -7.70
N LYS A 48 0.82 -5.81 -8.80
CA LYS A 48 0.19 -5.58 -10.10
C LYS A 48 -0.57 -6.79 -10.66
N GLN A 49 -0.20 -8.00 -10.23
CA GLN A 49 -0.78 -9.27 -10.67
C GLN A 49 -1.97 -9.69 -9.80
N GLY A 50 -2.28 -8.94 -8.73
CA GLY A 50 -3.36 -9.24 -7.80
C GLY A 50 -2.98 -10.26 -6.73
N VAL A 51 -1.68 -10.49 -6.51
CA VAL A 51 -1.16 -11.32 -5.42
C VAL A 51 -1.12 -10.49 -4.13
N LYS A 52 -1.61 -11.05 -3.03
CA LYS A 52 -1.54 -10.41 -1.71
C LYS A 52 -0.08 -10.26 -1.27
N ALA A 53 0.31 -9.04 -0.93
CA ALA A 53 1.63 -8.73 -0.41
C ALA A 53 1.63 -8.72 1.12
N PHE A 54 0.93 -7.78 1.75
CA PHE A 54 0.89 -7.63 3.21
C PHE A 54 -0.44 -7.00 3.68
N TYR A 55 -0.71 -7.08 4.98
CA TYR A 55 -1.91 -6.54 5.61
C TYR A 55 -1.61 -5.16 6.22
N VAL A 56 -2.59 -4.25 6.19
CA VAL A 56 -2.47 -2.90 6.76
C VAL A 56 -3.47 -2.78 7.90
N GLU A 57 -3.02 -2.46 9.10
CA GLU A 57 -3.92 -2.41 10.26
C GLU A 57 -4.83 -1.18 10.23
N GLN A 58 -4.30 -0.07 9.74
CA GLN A 58 -4.93 1.24 9.73
C GLN A 58 -6.11 1.29 8.74
N ALA A 59 -7.06 2.17 9.05
CA ALA A 59 -8.15 2.46 8.14
C ALA A 59 -7.73 3.60 7.21
N PHE A 60 -8.02 3.46 5.92
CA PHE A 60 -7.84 4.53 4.96
C PHE A 60 -8.70 5.74 5.33
N THR A 61 -8.06 6.89 5.55
CA THR A 61 -8.75 8.14 5.93
C THR A 61 -9.06 9.03 4.74
N GLY A 62 -8.59 8.67 3.54
CA GLY A 62 -8.69 9.53 2.36
C GLY A 62 -7.63 10.63 2.35
N VAL A 63 -7.16 10.95 1.15
CA VAL A 63 -6.46 12.22 0.89
C VAL A 63 -7.44 13.06 0.10
N ASN A 64 -7.68 14.32 0.50
CA ASN A 64 -8.24 15.30 -0.43
C ASN A 64 -7.24 15.43 -1.58
N ARG A 65 -7.47 14.73 -2.69
CA ARG A 65 -6.70 14.86 -3.93
C ARG A 65 -6.86 16.26 -4.51
#